data_AF-A0A7C5I3V9-F1
#
_entry.id   AF-A0A7C5I3V9-F1
#
_cell.length_a   1.000
_cell.length_b   1.000
_cell.length_c   1.000
_cell.angle_alpha   90.00
_cell.angle_beta   90.00
_cell.angle_gamma   90.00
#
_symmetry.space_group_name_H-M   'P 1'
#
loop_
_entity.id
_entity.type
_entity.pdbx_description
1 polymer ?
#
loop_
_entity_poly.entity_id
_entity_poly.type
_entity_poly.pdbx_seq_one_letter_code
_entity_poly.pdbx_strand_id
1 'polypeptide(L)'
;FYSDRVKGTKRPRKLLMDDKYFGYPRKAENSDTLIFNRMAFDEYPDVWISNMNFSSLQKVTDLGRQMEPYIWGKAELRDFKSSDGLPLKGILIKPDNFDPGKKYPLMVYIYETLHNGLHNFRHPSPGTSINMPFYVSNGYIIWMPDIEYHTGYPGQDALKCVLPGIQMLVREGYVDPDAIGIQGHSWGGYQISYMVTQTNIFAAAEGGAPVSNMISSYNGIRWSSGMVRQFQYEHTQSRIGGSIWEYPFRYIENSPIFWADKIQTPIMFMHNDADGAVPWYQGIEFIMALRRLEKEAYMFNYNGEPHGLRKRVNQKDWTIRMQQFFDHHLKGAPMPDWMKNGIKAWEKKKE
;
A
#
# COMPACT_ATOMS: atom_id res chain seq x y z
N PHE A 1 -20.55 17.98 5.97
CA PHE A 1 -20.68 19.42 6.28
C PHE A 1 -21.66 19.70 7.40
N TYR A 2 -21.27 20.59 8.32
CA TYR A 2 -22.08 21.13 9.41
C TYR A 2 -22.02 22.66 9.39
N SER A 3 -23.07 23.33 9.86
CA SER A 3 -23.07 24.77 10.12
C SER A 3 -23.12 25.02 11.63
N ASP A 4 -22.35 25.98 12.11
CA ASP A 4 -22.40 26.45 13.49
C ASP A 4 -22.15 27.95 13.60
N ARG A 5 -22.35 28.54 14.78
CA ARG A 5 -22.03 29.92 15.12
C ARG A 5 -20.80 29.96 16.02
N VAL A 6 -19.86 30.86 15.76
CA VAL A 6 -18.60 31.00 16.53
C VAL A 6 -18.82 31.18 18.04
N LYS A 7 -19.91 31.85 18.44
CA LYS A 7 -20.30 32.06 19.85
C LYS A 7 -21.55 31.24 20.24
N GLY A 8 -21.78 30.11 19.59
CA GLY A 8 -22.94 29.25 19.81
C GLY A 8 -22.79 28.36 21.05
N THR A 9 -23.90 28.16 21.78
CA THR A 9 -24.02 27.13 22.84
C THR A 9 -24.77 25.89 22.37
N LYS A 10 -25.19 25.86 21.10
CA LYS A 10 -25.94 24.76 20.49
C LYS A 10 -24.98 23.83 19.74
N ARG A 11 -25.38 22.57 19.57
CA ARG A 11 -24.63 21.62 18.73
C ARG A 11 -24.67 22.08 17.26
N PRO A 12 -23.58 21.86 16.50
CA PRO A 12 -23.55 22.12 15.06
C PRO A 12 -24.72 21.45 14.33
N ARG A 13 -25.35 22.17 13.39
CA ARG A 13 -26.42 21.62 12.55
C ARG A 13 -25.82 20.88 11.37
N LYS A 14 -26.19 19.61 11.20
CA LYS A 14 -25.81 18.81 10.02
C LYS A 14 -26.41 19.41 8.75
N LEU A 15 -25.58 19.64 7.73
CA LEU A 15 -26.03 20.11 6.41
C LEU A 15 -26.01 18.99 5.37
N LEU A 16 -24.88 18.28 5.27
CA LEU A 16 -24.68 17.18 4.33
C LEU A 16 -23.77 16.14 4.98
N MET A 17 -24.15 14.88 4.92
CA MET A 17 -23.33 13.73 5.28
C MET A 17 -23.74 12.59 4.37
N ASP A 18 -22.77 11.99 3.71
CA ASP A 18 -22.98 10.91 2.76
C ASP A 18 -21.75 10.00 2.76
N ASP A 19 -21.88 8.80 2.22
CA ASP A 19 -20.81 7.79 2.11
C ASP A 19 -19.85 8.12 0.95
N LYS A 20 -19.33 9.35 0.98
CA LYS A 20 -18.55 10.01 -0.08
C LYS A 20 -17.53 10.95 0.52
N TYR A 21 -16.41 11.12 -0.16
CA TYR A 21 -15.50 12.21 0.12
C TYR A 21 -16.01 13.49 -0.54
N PHE A 22 -16.03 14.58 0.23
CA PHE A 22 -16.32 15.91 -0.29
C PHE A 22 -15.07 16.77 -0.18
N GLY A 23 -14.64 17.34 -1.31
CA GLY A 23 -13.62 18.38 -1.34
C GLY A 23 -14.09 19.63 -0.60
N TYR A 24 -13.13 20.48 -0.21
CA TYR A 24 -13.44 21.69 0.54
C TYR A 24 -14.33 22.64 -0.29
N PRO A 25 -15.53 23.01 0.19
CA PRO A 25 -16.44 23.86 -0.56
C PRO A 25 -15.93 25.31 -0.58
N ARG A 26 -15.97 25.92 -1.76
CA ARG A 26 -15.62 27.33 -1.97
C ARG A 26 -16.88 28.12 -2.32
N LYS A 27 -17.14 29.21 -1.60
CA LYS A 27 -18.26 30.12 -1.90
C LYS A 27 -17.86 31.07 -3.02
N ALA A 28 -18.78 31.31 -3.95
CA ALA A 28 -18.69 32.40 -4.90
C ALA A 28 -18.73 33.77 -4.19
N GLU A 29 -17.91 34.70 -4.65
CA GLU A 29 -17.81 36.04 -4.04
C GLU A 29 -19.16 36.76 -4.05
N ASN A 30 -19.82 36.78 -5.21
CA ASN A 30 -21.02 37.58 -5.46
C ASN A 30 -22.32 36.76 -5.52
N SER A 31 -22.33 35.51 -5.05
CA SER A 31 -23.57 34.71 -4.94
C SER A 31 -23.52 33.72 -3.77
N ASP A 32 -24.67 33.16 -3.42
CA ASP A 32 -24.82 32.11 -2.40
C ASP A 32 -24.60 30.70 -2.98
N THR A 33 -23.67 30.59 -3.92
CA THR A 33 -23.29 29.34 -4.57
C THR A 33 -21.97 28.82 -3.99
N LEU A 34 -21.94 27.55 -3.65
CA LEU A 34 -20.76 26.77 -3.29
C LEU A 34 -20.34 25.91 -4.48
N ILE A 35 -19.04 25.78 -4.71
CA ILE A 35 -18.43 24.80 -5.62
C ILE A 35 -17.54 23.83 -4.83
N PHE A 36 -17.61 22.55 -5.13
CA PHE A 36 -16.81 21.50 -4.49
C PHE A 36 -16.70 20.28 -5.40
N ASN A 37 -15.84 19.32 -5.04
CA ASN A 37 -15.80 18.00 -5.66
C ASN A 37 -16.44 16.97 -4.75
N ARG A 38 -17.07 15.95 -5.33
CA ARG A 38 -17.54 14.76 -4.62
C ARG A 38 -16.90 13.55 -5.28
N MET A 39 -16.41 12.60 -4.47
CA MET A 39 -15.80 11.39 -4.99
C MET A 39 -16.04 10.19 -4.08
N ALA A 40 -15.82 9.01 -4.65
CA ALA A 40 -15.71 7.72 -3.99
C ALA A 40 -14.63 6.92 -4.71
N PHE A 41 -14.32 5.70 -4.24
CA PHE A 41 -13.47 4.81 -5.01
C PHE A 41 -13.99 4.61 -6.45
N ASP A 42 -15.31 4.42 -6.57
CA ASP A 42 -16.06 4.14 -7.80
C ASP A 42 -16.78 5.37 -8.38
N GLU A 43 -16.48 6.57 -7.87
CA GLU A 43 -17.07 7.82 -8.36
C GLU A 43 -15.98 8.85 -8.65
N TYR A 44 -15.85 9.22 -9.91
CA TYR A 44 -14.93 10.27 -10.36
C TYR A 44 -15.16 11.58 -9.59
N PRO A 45 -14.11 12.35 -9.26
CA PRO A 45 -14.19 13.63 -8.57
C PRO A 45 -14.79 14.75 -9.44
N ASP A 46 -16.02 14.56 -9.92
CA ASP A 46 -16.78 15.55 -10.66
C ASP A 46 -16.99 16.81 -9.81
N VAL A 47 -17.17 17.94 -10.49
CA VAL A 47 -17.47 19.23 -9.88
C VAL A 47 -18.97 19.31 -9.61
N TRP A 48 -19.30 19.75 -8.41
CA TRP A 48 -20.66 19.99 -7.94
C TRP A 48 -20.82 21.45 -7.51
N ILE A 49 -22.02 21.97 -7.72
CA ILE A 49 -22.45 23.24 -7.14
C ILE A 49 -23.61 23.00 -6.18
N SER A 50 -23.76 23.90 -5.21
CA SER A 50 -24.93 23.94 -4.34
C SER A 50 -25.17 25.32 -3.77
N ASN A 51 -26.36 25.56 -3.21
CA ASN A 51 -26.57 26.68 -2.28
C ASN A 51 -25.83 26.47 -0.94
N MET A 52 -25.76 27.53 -0.11
CA MET A 52 -25.04 27.57 1.17
C MET A 52 -25.45 26.52 2.23
N ASN A 53 -26.64 25.92 2.11
CA ASN A 53 -27.15 24.92 3.04
C ASN A 53 -27.10 23.49 2.49
N PHE A 54 -26.51 23.28 1.31
CA PHE A 54 -26.41 21.98 0.63
C PHE A 54 -27.77 21.35 0.23
N SER A 55 -28.84 22.14 0.12
CA SER A 55 -30.17 21.62 -0.23
C SER A 55 -30.42 21.52 -1.75
N SER A 56 -29.50 22.02 -2.58
CA SER A 56 -29.64 22.04 -4.05
C SER A 56 -28.35 21.58 -4.72
N LEU A 57 -28.03 20.30 -4.61
CA LEU A 57 -26.84 19.70 -5.20
C LEU A 57 -27.01 19.52 -6.72
N GLN A 58 -26.10 20.09 -7.50
CA GLN A 58 -26.07 19.90 -8.95
C GLN A 58 -24.67 19.50 -9.41
N LYS A 59 -24.57 18.37 -10.11
CA LYS A 59 -23.35 17.95 -10.81
C LYS A 59 -23.19 18.80 -12.07
N VAL A 60 -22.03 19.44 -12.26
CA VAL A 60 -21.77 20.34 -13.41
C VAL A 60 -20.74 19.80 -14.39
N THR A 61 -20.05 18.71 -14.05
CA THR A 61 -19.19 17.96 -14.98
C THR A 61 -19.62 16.51 -15.05
N ASP A 62 -19.27 15.82 -16.14
CA ASP A 62 -19.51 14.39 -16.31
C ASP A 62 -18.24 13.69 -16.81
N LEU A 63 -17.16 13.85 -16.04
CA LEU A 63 -15.86 13.29 -16.37
C LEU A 63 -15.77 11.80 -16.04
N GLY A 64 -16.70 11.28 -15.23
CA GLY A 64 -16.77 9.86 -14.88
C GLY A 64 -16.99 8.90 -16.06
N ARG A 65 -17.48 9.38 -17.21
CA ARG A 65 -17.66 8.55 -18.42
C ARG A 65 -16.39 7.82 -18.86
N GLN A 66 -15.22 8.39 -18.56
CA GLN A 66 -13.94 7.76 -18.88
C GLN A 66 -13.69 6.44 -18.13
N MET A 67 -14.46 6.16 -17.07
CA MET A 67 -14.36 4.93 -16.28
C MET A 67 -15.21 3.78 -16.86
N GLU A 68 -16.24 4.09 -17.65
CA GLU A 68 -17.21 3.12 -18.17
C GLU A 68 -16.60 1.92 -18.94
N PRO A 69 -15.50 2.09 -19.71
CA PRO A 69 -14.90 0.95 -20.42
C PRO A 69 -14.18 -0.07 -19.52
N TYR A 70 -14.02 0.21 -18.22
CA TYR A 70 -13.21 -0.60 -17.30
C TYR A 70 -14.07 -1.24 -16.21
N ILE A 71 -13.64 -2.42 -15.75
CA ILE A 71 -14.17 -3.03 -14.53
C ILE A 71 -13.49 -2.33 -13.36
N TRP A 72 -14.10 -1.25 -12.87
CA TRP A 72 -13.47 -0.38 -11.88
C TRP A 72 -13.51 -0.99 -10.48
N GLY A 73 -14.65 -1.56 -10.14
CA GLY A 73 -14.94 -2.19 -8.86
C GLY A 73 -15.50 -1.26 -7.80
N LYS A 74 -15.85 -1.85 -6.67
CA LYS A 74 -16.46 -1.19 -5.51
C LYS A 74 -15.64 -1.43 -4.25
N ALA A 75 -15.39 -0.35 -3.52
CA ALA A 75 -14.74 -0.39 -2.22
C ALA A 75 -15.78 -0.55 -1.10
N GLU A 76 -15.52 -1.46 -0.17
CA GLU A 76 -16.36 -1.76 0.98
C GLU A 76 -15.54 -1.72 2.25
N LEU A 77 -16.08 -1.09 3.29
CA LEU A 77 -15.49 -1.13 4.62
C LEU A 77 -15.84 -2.46 5.29
N ARG A 78 -14.84 -3.15 5.83
CA ARG A 78 -15.02 -4.41 6.56
C ARG A 78 -14.47 -4.28 7.97
N ASP A 79 -15.27 -4.69 8.95
CA ASP A 79 -14.84 -4.85 10.33
C ASP A 79 -14.30 -6.26 10.56
N PHE A 80 -13.18 -6.35 11.27
CA PHE A 80 -12.60 -7.62 11.71
C PHE A 80 -11.83 -7.42 13.02
N LYS A 81 -11.13 -8.46 13.49
CA LYS A 81 -10.28 -8.35 14.68
C LYS A 81 -8.87 -8.83 14.38
N SER A 82 -7.87 -8.18 14.99
CA SER A 82 -6.50 -8.68 15.05
C SER A 82 -6.42 -10.00 15.81
N SER A 83 -5.26 -10.66 15.77
CA SER A 83 -5.01 -11.92 16.48
C SER A 83 -5.14 -11.81 18.00
N ASP A 84 -4.95 -10.62 18.58
CA ASP A 84 -5.13 -10.30 20.00
C ASP A 84 -6.51 -9.68 20.32
N GLY A 85 -7.42 -9.64 19.35
CA GLY A 85 -8.82 -9.29 19.56
C GLY A 85 -9.15 -7.79 19.45
N LEU A 86 -8.20 -6.94 19.06
CA LEU A 86 -8.44 -5.52 18.81
C LEU A 86 -9.39 -5.36 17.61
N PRO A 87 -10.40 -4.48 17.69
CA PRO A 87 -11.27 -4.18 16.57
C PRO A 87 -10.49 -3.42 15.50
N LEU A 88 -10.46 -3.95 14.28
CA LEU A 88 -9.80 -3.35 13.13
C LEU A 88 -10.79 -3.16 11.99
N LYS A 89 -10.42 -2.27 11.07
CA LYS A 89 -11.12 -2.05 9.81
C LYS A 89 -10.19 -2.34 8.64
N GLY A 90 -10.77 -2.59 7.49
CA GLY A 90 -10.04 -2.65 6.24
C GLY A 90 -10.95 -2.36 5.06
N ILE A 91 -10.34 -2.02 3.93
CA ILE A 91 -11.06 -1.79 2.68
C ILE A 91 -10.92 -3.04 1.82
N LEU A 92 -12.06 -3.62 1.44
CA LEU A 92 -12.17 -4.67 0.45
C LEU A 92 -12.60 -4.05 -0.88
N ILE A 93 -11.88 -4.32 -1.97
CA ILE A 93 -12.27 -3.88 -3.30
C ILE A 93 -12.57 -5.10 -4.16
N LYS A 94 -13.79 -5.17 -4.68
CA LYS A 94 -14.26 -6.24 -5.57
C LYS A 94 -14.57 -5.68 -6.95
N PRO A 95 -14.39 -6.46 -8.03
CA PRO A 95 -14.76 -6.03 -9.38
C PRO A 95 -16.26 -5.82 -9.53
N ASP A 96 -16.68 -4.97 -10.47
CA ASP A 96 -18.11 -4.66 -10.72
C ASP A 96 -18.91 -5.90 -11.15
N ASN A 97 -18.24 -6.85 -11.78
CA ASN A 97 -18.78 -8.14 -12.19
C ASN A 97 -18.40 -9.29 -11.23
N PHE A 98 -18.23 -8.97 -9.93
CA PHE A 98 -17.93 -9.96 -8.91
C PHE A 98 -18.98 -11.08 -8.85
N ASP A 99 -18.48 -12.31 -8.79
CA ASP A 99 -19.28 -13.54 -8.72
C ASP A 99 -18.84 -14.33 -7.47
N PRO A 100 -19.67 -14.45 -6.43
CA PRO A 100 -19.30 -15.16 -5.21
C PRO A 100 -19.06 -16.66 -5.41
N GLY A 101 -19.47 -17.24 -6.56
CA GLY A 101 -19.17 -18.62 -6.93
C GLY A 101 -17.78 -18.85 -7.52
N LYS A 102 -17.03 -17.77 -7.81
CA LYS A 102 -15.67 -17.85 -8.37
C LYS A 102 -14.62 -17.66 -7.28
N LYS A 103 -13.46 -18.28 -7.51
CA LYS A 103 -12.23 -18.06 -6.74
C LYS A 103 -11.39 -16.98 -7.41
N TYR A 104 -10.97 -15.99 -6.64
CA TYR A 104 -10.16 -14.87 -7.09
C TYR A 104 -8.79 -14.88 -6.41
N PRO A 105 -7.71 -14.50 -7.12
CA PRO A 105 -6.45 -14.16 -6.47
C PRO A 105 -6.64 -12.90 -5.60
N LEU A 106 -6.07 -12.92 -4.41
CA LEU A 106 -6.14 -11.83 -3.46
C LEU A 106 -4.84 -11.01 -3.52
N MET A 107 -4.97 -9.71 -3.76
CA MET A 107 -3.87 -8.76 -3.63
C MET A 107 -4.03 -7.97 -2.33
N VAL A 108 -3.12 -8.19 -1.39
CA VAL A 108 -3.10 -7.46 -0.12
C VAL A 108 -2.19 -6.24 -0.28
N TYR A 109 -2.70 -5.03 -0.01
CA TYR A 109 -1.88 -3.82 0.02
C TYR A 109 -1.82 -3.26 1.44
N ILE A 110 -0.60 -3.02 1.94
CA ILE A 110 -0.38 -2.55 3.31
C ILE A 110 0.50 -1.31 3.40
N TYR A 111 0.24 -0.51 4.42
CA TYR A 111 1.14 0.55 4.86
C TYR A 111 0.96 0.87 6.34
N GLU A 112 -0.15 1.52 6.72
CA GLU A 112 -0.53 1.79 8.12
C GLU A 112 -2.07 1.72 8.22
N THR A 113 -2.74 2.78 8.68
CA THR A 113 -4.20 2.92 8.64
C THR A 113 -4.63 3.37 7.25
N LEU A 114 -5.44 2.56 6.56
CA LEU A 114 -5.88 2.77 5.18
C LEU A 114 -7.37 3.07 5.08
N HIS A 115 -8.19 2.67 6.06
CA HIS A 115 -9.65 2.78 5.96
C HIS A 115 -10.18 4.21 5.77
N ASN A 116 -9.46 5.21 6.28
CA ASN A 116 -9.79 6.63 6.06
C ASN A 116 -9.79 7.02 4.57
N GLY A 117 -9.19 6.20 3.71
CA GLY A 117 -9.18 6.34 2.26
C GLY A 117 -10.33 5.67 1.52
N LEU A 118 -11.33 5.10 2.21
CA LEU A 118 -12.45 4.36 1.60
C LEU A 118 -13.10 5.08 0.41
N HIS A 119 -13.30 6.39 0.54
CA HIS A 119 -13.94 7.21 -0.50
C HIS A 119 -12.96 7.98 -1.39
N ASN A 120 -11.67 7.71 -1.31
CA ASN A 120 -10.70 8.40 -2.15
C ASN A 120 -10.68 7.81 -3.55
N PHE A 121 -11.04 8.62 -4.53
CA PHE A 121 -10.77 8.32 -5.93
C PHE A 121 -9.27 8.49 -6.23
N ARG A 122 -8.69 7.54 -6.96
CA ARG A 122 -7.31 7.65 -7.46
C ARG A 122 -7.27 7.32 -8.94
N HIS A 123 -6.70 8.23 -9.73
CA HIS A 123 -6.50 7.98 -11.16
C HIS A 123 -5.56 6.79 -11.40
N PRO A 124 -5.91 5.88 -12.31
CA PRO A 124 -5.02 4.85 -12.81
C PRO A 124 -3.71 5.44 -13.29
N SER A 125 -2.63 5.12 -12.60
CA SER A 125 -1.29 5.59 -12.92
C SER A 125 -0.24 4.57 -12.48
N PRO A 126 0.76 4.28 -13.32
CA PRO A 126 1.92 3.51 -12.90
C PRO A 126 2.73 4.32 -11.89
N GLY A 127 3.35 3.60 -10.97
CA GLY A 127 4.03 4.14 -9.81
C GLY A 127 4.80 3.02 -9.12
N THR A 128 5.12 3.18 -7.83
CA THR A 128 5.81 2.14 -7.05
C THR A 128 4.87 1.09 -6.47
N SER A 129 3.61 1.45 -6.24
CA SER A 129 2.59 0.60 -5.62
C SER A 129 1.58 0.09 -6.64
N ILE A 130 0.81 -0.94 -6.26
CA ILE A 130 -0.30 -1.41 -7.09
C ILE A 130 -1.28 -0.27 -7.40
N ASN A 131 -1.90 -0.37 -8.57
CA ASN A 131 -3.00 0.49 -8.94
C ASN A 131 -4.32 -0.28 -8.78
N MET A 132 -5.13 0.09 -7.78
CA MET A 132 -6.28 -0.73 -7.36
C MET A 132 -7.28 -0.98 -8.50
N PRO A 133 -7.80 0.04 -9.24
CA PRO A 133 -8.69 -0.22 -10.37
C PRO A 133 -8.04 -1.09 -11.46
N PHE A 134 -6.74 -0.91 -11.72
CA PHE A 134 -6.03 -1.73 -12.70
C PHE A 134 -5.97 -3.22 -12.30
N TYR A 135 -5.61 -3.53 -11.06
CA TYR A 135 -5.56 -4.92 -10.59
C TYR A 135 -6.97 -5.53 -10.51
N VAL A 136 -7.97 -4.76 -10.07
CA VAL A 136 -9.38 -5.20 -10.07
C VAL A 136 -9.87 -5.50 -11.49
N SER A 137 -9.59 -4.62 -12.46
CA SER A 137 -9.87 -4.86 -13.87
C SER A 137 -9.18 -6.11 -14.44
N ASN A 138 -8.06 -6.54 -13.82
CA ASN A 138 -7.30 -7.72 -14.21
C ASN A 138 -7.61 -8.97 -13.36
N GLY A 139 -8.75 -8.97 -12.67
CA GLY A 139 -9.31 -10.15 -12.01
C GLY A 139 -8.84 -10.38 -10.58
N TYR A 140 -8.23 -9.40 -9.93
CA TYR A 140 -7.88 -9.47 -8.51
C TYR A 140 -8.98 -8.91 -7.62
N ILE A 141 -9.07 -9.44 -6.40
CA ILE A 141 -9.70 -8.75 -5.28
C ILE A 141 -8.59 -8.06 -4.48
N ILE A 142 -8.85 -6.84 -3.99
CA ILE A 142 -7.87 -6.10 -3.19
C ILE A 142 -8.31 -6.07 -1.74
N TRP A 143 -7.37 -6.32 -0.83
CA TRP A 143 -7.58 -6.16 0.61
C TRP A 143 -6.57 -5.18 1.20
N MET A 144 -7.07 -4.18 1.93
CA MET A 144 -6.28 -3.13 2.56
C MET A 144 -6.63 -3.05 4.05
N PRO A 145 -6.06 -3.93 4.89
CA PRO A 145 -6.30 -3.90 6.32
C PRO A 145 -5.60 -2.70 6.98
N ASP A 146 -6.21 -2.16 8.02
CA ASP A 146 -5.50 -1.28 8.94
C ASP A 146 -4.51 -2.08 9.79
N ILE A 147 -3.47 -1.37 10.22
CA ILE A 147 -2.47 -1.91 11.13
C ILE A 147 -2.37 -0.96 12.31
N GLU A 148 -2.64 -1.52 13.49
CA GLU A 148 -2.38 -0.89 14.77
C GLU A 148 -1.05 -1.38 15.32
N TYR A 149 -0.37 -0.55 16.10
CA TYR A 149 0.97 -0.86 16.56
C TYR A 149 1.14 -0.52 18.04
N HIS A 150 1.92 -1.34 18.73
CA HIS A 150 2.49 -1.00 20.01
C HIS A 150 3.99 -0.68 19.88
N THR A 151 4.52 -0.02 20.91
CA THR A 151 5.96 0.22 21.00
C THR A 151 6.72 -1.11 21.13
N GLY A 152 7.79 -1.27 20.35
CA GLY A 152 8.77 -2.35 20.47
C GLY A 152 8.79 -3.35 19.32
N TYR A 153 7.62 -3.72 18.77
CA TYR A 153 7.51 -4.86 17.85
C TYR A 153 6.62 -4.60 16.62
N PRO A 154 6.89 -3.54 15.84
CA PRO A 154 6.04 -3.16 14.71
C PRO A 154 5.84 -4.27 13.67
N GLY A 155 6.85 -5.12 13.42
CA GLY A 155 6.72 -6.22 12.47
C GLY A 155 5.74 -7.30 12.94
N GLN A 156 5.76 -7.62 14.23
CA GLN A 156 4.81 -8.57 14.83
C GLN A 156 3.39 -8.03 14.80
N ASP A 157 3.23 -6.73 15.06
CA ASP A 157 1.91 -6.09 15.05
C ASP A 157 1.30 -6.06 13.64
N ALA A 158 2.10 -5.77 12.62
CA ALA A 158 1.68 -5.92 11.23
C ALA A 158 1.16 -7.34 10.94
N LEU A 159 1.88 -8.37 11.39
CA LEU A 159 1.44 -9.77 11.24
C LEU A 159 0.10 -10.04 11.94
N LYS A 160 -0.06 -9.59 13.19
CA LYS A 160 -1.30 -9.74 13.99
C LYS A 160 -2.50 -9.02 13.37
N CYS A 161 -2.27 -7.92 12.65
CA CYS A 161 -3.33 -7.15 12.01
C CYS A 161 -3.68 -7.70 10.62
N VAL A 162 -2.68 -8.11 9.83
CA VAL A 162 -2.89 -8.47 8.41
C VAL A 162 -3.47 -9.88 8.26
N LEU A 163 -2.92 -10.88 8.96
CA LEU A 163 -3.27 -12.28 8.74
C LEU A 163 -4.74 -12.62 9.04
N PRO A 164 -5.36 -12.14 10.15
CA PRO A 164 -6.76 -12.45 10.43
C PRO A 164 -7.73 -11.94 9.37
N GLY A 165 -7.45 -10.77 8.79
CA GLY A 165 -8.25 -10.20 7.69
C GLY A 165 -8.18 -11.07 6.43
N ILE A 166 -6.99 -11.56 6.07
CA ILE A 166 -6.83 -12.51 4.97
C ILE A 166 -7.61 -13.80 5.24
N GLN A 167 -7.47 -14.38 6.44
CA GLN A 167 -8.16 -15.61 6.82
C GLN A 167 -9.69 -15.44 6.82
N MET A 168 -10.19 -14.26 7.19
CA MET A 168 -11.62 -13.94 7.09
C MET A 168 -12.09 -14.04 5.64
N LEU A 169 -11.40 -13.40 4.70
CA LEU A 169 -11.78 -13.41 3.28
C LEU A 169 -11.67 -14.81 2.65
N VAL A 170 -10.66 -15.61 3.04
CA VAL A 170 -10.53 -17.01 2.63
C VAL A 170 -11.73 -17.84 3.10
N ARG A 171 -12.18 -17.65 4.35
CA ARG A 171 -13.37 -18.35 4.89
C ARG A 171 -14.67 -17.95 4.21
N GLU A 172 -14.76 -16.75 3.65
CA GLU A 172 -15.94 -16.31 2.87
C GLU A 172 -16.07 -17.03 1.52
N GLY A 173 -15.04 -17.76 1.09
CA GLY A 173 -15.17 -18.77 0.05
C GLY A 173 -14.92 -18.27 -1.38
N TYR A 174 -14.73 -16.98 -1.62
CA TYR A 174 -14.42 -16.43 -2.95
C TYR A 174 -12.93 -16.09 -3.16
N VAL A 175 -12.08 -16.18 -2.13
CA VAL A 175 -10.62 -16.08 -2.27
C VAL A 175 -10.02 -17.46 -2.47
N ASP A 176 -9.06 -17.55 -3.39
CA ASP A 176 -8.19 -18.71 -3.55
C ASP A 176 -7.06 -18.65 -2.50
N PRO A 177 -6.98 -19.61 -1.55
CA PRO A 177 -5.96 -19.61 -0.51
C PRO A 177 -4.53 -19.79 -1.06
N ASP A 178 -4.37 -20.35 -2.27
CA ASP A 178 -3.07 -20.59 -2.88
C ASP A 178 -2.61 -19.42 -3.78
N ALA A 179 -3.45 -18.38 -3.93
CA ALA A 179 -3.17 -17.22 -4.79
C ALA A 179 -3.28 -15.88 -4.03
N ILE A 180 -2.53 -15.79 -2.92
CA ILE A 180 -2.47 -14.58 -2.08
C ILE A 180 -1.14 -13.86 -2.31
N GLY A 181 -1.21 -12.65 -2.87
CA GLY A 181 -0.07 -11.75 -3.00
C GLY A 181 -0.12 -10.62 -1.97
N ILE A 182 1.04 -10.06 -1.67
CA ILE A 182 1.13 -8.87 -0.82
C ILE A 182 2.07 -7.83 -1.42
N GLN A 183 1.67 -6.57 -1.34
CA GLN A 183 2.41 -5.43 -1.88
C GLN A 183 2.46 -4.26 -0.90
N GLY A 184 3.62 -3.60 -0.84
CA GLY A 184 3.84 -2.41 -0.02
C GLY A 184 5.19 -1.78 -0.34
N HIS A 185 5.29 -0.47 -0.12
CA HIS A 185 6.52 0.29 -0.39
C HIS A 185 6.97 1.01 0.89
N SER A 186 8.27 1.24 1.04
CA SER A 186 8.86 1.93 2.20
C SER A 186 8.54 1.19 3.50
N TRP A 187 7.75 1.79 4.39
CA TRP A 187 7.30 1.13 5.62
C TRP A 187 6.52 -0.17 5.37
N GLY A 188 5.70 -0.20 4.31
CA GLY A 188 5.05 -1.44 3.87
C GLY A 188 6.09 -2.48 3.41
N GLY A 189 7.16 -2.04 2.75
CA GLY A 189 8.26 -2.92 2.32
C GLY A 189 9.01 -3.55 3.49
N TYR A 190 9.24 -2.80 4.58
CA TYR A 190 9.74 -3.35 5.84
C TYR A 190 8.79 -4.43 6.40
N GLN A 191 7.51 -4.10 6.55
CA GLN A 191 6.52 -5.01 7.14
C GLN A 191 6.40 -6.31 6.33
N ILE A 192 6.37 -6.22 5.01
CA ILE A 192 6.32 -7.39 4.11
C ILE A 192 7.57 -8.23 4.26
N SER A 193 8.74 -7.59 4.21
CA SER A 193 10.02 -8.26 4.41
C SER A 193 10.08 -8.99 5.75
N TYR A 194 9.50 -8.41 6.81
CA TYR A 194 9.34 -9.09 8.10
C TYR A 194 8.35 -10.27 8.02
N MET A 195 7.13 -10.05 7.52
CA MET A 195 6.08 -11.07 7.51
C MET A 195 6.47 -12.32 6.73
N VAL A 196 7.16 -12.21 5.59
CA VAL A 196 7.59 -13.39 4.81
C VAL A 196 8.64 -14.24 5.53
N THR A 197 9.23 -13.74 6.62
CA THR A 197 10.10 -14.55 7.50
C THR A 197 9.33 -15.32 8.57
N GLN A 198 8.05 -14.98 8.77
CA GLN A 198 7.19 -15.48 9.85
C GLN A 198 6.01 -16.33 9.35
N THR A 199 5.70 -16.29 8.05
CA THR A 199 4.58 -17.03 7.46
C THR A 199 4.84 -17.35 5.99
N ASN A 200 4.21 -18.43 5.51
CA ASN A 200 4.23 -18.87 4.10
C ASN A 200 2.85 -18.77 3.43
N ILE A 201 1.93 -17.97 3.99
CA ILE A 201 0.59 -17.79 3.41
C ILE A 201 0.61 -17.08 2.04
N PHE A 202 1.67 -16.35 1.75
CA PHE A 202 1.79 -15.58 0.51
C PHE A 202 2.42 -16.44 -0.58
N ALA A 203 1.76 -16.49 -1.73
CA ALA A 203 2.29 -17.09 -2.95
C ALA A 203 3.36 -16.22 -3.62
N ALA A 204 3.28 -14.89 -3.42
CA ALA A 204 4.30 -13.93 -3.85
C ALA A 204 4.24 -12.64 -3.02
N ALA A 205 5.38 -11.98 -2.86
CA ALA A 205 5.50 -10.74 -2.10
C ALA A 205 6.27 -9.65 -2.85
N GLU A 206 5.80 -8.41 -2.79
CA GLU A 206 6.53 -7.23 -3.23
C GLU A 206 6.70 -6.25 -2.05
N GLY A 207 7.94 -6.00 -1.65
CA GLY A 207 8.27 -5.12 -0.54
C GLY A 207 9.26 -4.03 -0.93
N GLY A 208 8.80 -2.99 -1.63
CA GLY A 208 9.66 -1.95 -2.19
C GLY A 208 10.37 -1.08 -1.16
N ALA A 209 11.62 -0.70 -1.46
CA ALA A 209 12.54 0.08 -0.63
C ALA A 209 12.56 -0.34 0.86
N PRO A 210 12.80 -1.63 1.16
CA PRO A 210 12.64 -2.14 2.51
C PRO A 210 13.79 -1.69 3.42
N VAL A 211 13.48 -1.49 4.71
CA VAL A 211 14.48 -1.53 5.77
C VAL A 211 14.62 -3.00 6.18
N SER A 212 15.77 -3.61 5.88
CA SER A 212 16.04 -5.03 6.15
C SER A 212 16.86 -5.26 7.42
N ASN A 213 17.65 -4.24 7.82
CA ASN A 213 18.58 -4.28 8.94
C ASN A 213 18.48 -2.97 9.74
N MET A 214 17.64 -2.97 10.78
CA MET A 214 17.45 -1.82 11.63
C MET A 214 18.71 -1.44 12.42
N ILE A 215 19.64 -2.38 12.66
CA ILE A 215 20.93 -2.06 13.31
C ILE A 215 21.78 -1.19 12.39
N SER A 216 22.07 -1.65 11.17
CA SER A 216 22.92 -0.89 10.24
C SER A 216 22.25 0.42 9.81
N SER A 217 20.91 0.48 9.85
CA SER A 217 20.15 1.66 9.51
C SER A 217 20.02 2.70 10.63
N TYR A 218 20.22 2.33 11.90
CA TYR A 218 19.94 3.19 13.05
C TYR A 218 20.86 4.43 13.12
N ASN A 219 22.17 4.23 13.00
CA ASN A 219 23.17 5.32 13.04
C ASN A 219 23.40 6.00 11.67
N GLY A 220 22.45 5.88 10.75
CA GLY A 220 22.49 6.53 9.46
C GLY A 220 21.86 7.93 9.46
N ILE A 221 22.02 8.62 8.33
CA ILE A 221 21.39 9.91 8.04
C ILE A 221 20.44 9.73 6.86
N ARG A 222 19.31 10.45 6.86
CA ARG A 222 18.45 10.59 5.67
C ARG A 222 19.12 11.55 4.69
N TRP A 223 19.72 11.03 3.62
CA TRP A 223 20.48 11.81 2.64
C TRP A 223 19.68 12.96 2.01
N SER A 224 18.36 12.85 1.90
CA SER A 224 17.53 13.93 1.35
C SER A 224 17.38 15.13 2.29
N SER A 225 17.38 14.91 3.60
CA SER A 225 17.07 15.96 4.59
C SER A 225 18.21 16.29 5.55
N GLY A 226 19.26 15.46 5.60
CA GLY A 226 20.32 15.55 6.59
C GLY A 226 19.89 15.14 8.01
N MET A 227 18.64 14.67 8.19
CA MET A 227 18.15 14.27 9.50
C MET A 227 18.76 12.94 9.93
N VAL A 228 19.18 12.87 11.18
CA VAL A 228 19.60 11.63 11.81
C VAL A 228 18.41 10.67 11.94
N ARG A 229 18.67 9.36 11.85
CA ARG A 229 17.59 8.35 11.79
C ARG A 229 17.12 7.85 13.15
N GLN A 230 17.85 8.08 14.24
CA GLN A 230 17.54 7.47 15.53
C GLN A 230 16.12 7.78 16.00
N PHE A 231 15.66 9.04 15.88
CA PHE A 231 14.30 9.44 16.23
C PHE A 231 13.20 8.62 15.53
N GLN A 232 13.45 8.20 14.28
CA GLN A 232 12.51 7.33 13.57
C GLN A 232 12.36 5.98 14.27
N TYR A 233 13.50 5.40 14.66
CA TYR A 233 13.56 4.09 15.27
C TYR A 233 13.05 4.11 16.70
N GLU A 234 13.42 5.13 17.48
CA GLU A 234 13.08 5.21 18.89
C GLU A 234 11.59 5.54 19.11
N HIS A 235 11.02 6.47 18.32
CA HIS A 235 9.74 7.10 18.69
C HIS A 235 8.64 7.06 17.63
N THR A 236 8.97 7.09 16.33
CA THR A 236 7.93 7.27 15.30
C THR A 236 7.65 6.00 14.53
N GLN A 237 7.96 5.95 13.24
CA GLN A 237 7.44 4.89 12.37
C GLN A 237 7.87 3.50 12.84
N SER A 238 9.13 3.30 13.25
CA SER A 238 9.59 2.00 13.77
C SER A 238 9.31 1.78 15.25
N ARG A 239 9.07 2.85 16.03
CA ARG A 239 8.61 2.79 17.43
C ARG A 239 9.23 1.67 18.29
N ILE A 240 10.54 1.45 18.20
CA ILE A 240 11.28 0.40 18.94
C ILE A 240 11.31 0.71 20.45
N GLY A 241 11.16 1.98 20.82
CA GLY A 241 10.97 2.43 22.20
C GLY A 241 12.24 2.80 22.95
N GLY A 242 13.39 2.82 22.27
CA GLY A 242 14.66 3.32 22.79
C GLY A 242 15.82 2.97 21.86
N SER A 243 17.02 3.35 22.26
CA SER A 243 18.23 3.23 21.45
C SER A 243 18.70 1.78 21.25
N ILE A 244 19.60 1.56 20.30
CA ILE A 244 20.21 0.24 20.06
C ILE A 244 21.03 -0.26 21.25
N TRP A 245 21.44 0.61 22.16
CA TRP A 245 22.20 0.24 23.36
C TRP A 245 21.28 -0.14 24.53
N GLU A 246 20.08 0.42 24.59
CA GLU A 246 19.07 0.06 25.58
C GLU A 246 18.33 -1.22 25.21
N TYR A 247 17.98 -1.39 23.92
CA TYR A 247 17.18 -2.52 23.44
C TYR A 247 17.79 -3.25 22.24
N PRO A 248 19.07 -3.70 22.30
CA PRO A 248 19.77 -4.28 21.15
C PRO A 248 19.00 -5.45 20.50
N PHE A 249 18.40 -6.32 21.31
CA PHE A 249 17.64 -7.46 20.82
C PHE A 249 16.37 -7.07 20.06
N ARG A 250 15.67 -5.98 20.44
CA ARG A 250 14.50 -5.53 19.67
C ARG A 250 14.86 -5.13 18.25
N TYR A 251 16.05 -4.55 18.05
CA TYR A 251 16.54 -4.21 16.72
C TYR A 251 16.87 -5.46 15.89
N ILE A 252 17.45 -6.49 16.51
CA ILE A 252 17.70 -7.79 15.85
C ILE A 252 16.38 -8.46 15.49
N GLU A 253 15.48 -8.60 16.47
CA GLU A 253 14.20 -9.29 16.34
C GLU A 253 13.33 -8.66 15.25
N ASN A 254 13.31 -7.33 15.14
CA ASN A 254 12.57 -6.62 14.11
C ASN A 254 13.28 -6.56 12.76
N SER A 255 14.53 -6.98 12.61
CA SER A 255 15.27 -6.88 11.34
C SER A 255 15.08 -8.13 10.47
N PRO A 256 14.39 -8.05 9.30
CA PRO A 256 14.13 -9.21 8.45
C PRO A 256 15.37 -9.99 8.02
N ILE A 257 16.52 -9.32 7.87
CA ILE A 257 17.73 -9.94 7.36
C ILE A 257 18.23 -11.11 8.24
N PHE A 258 18.03 -11.04 9.56
CA PHE A 258 18.45 -12.10 10.49
C PHE A 258 17.56 -13.34 10.45
N TRP A 259 16.45 -13.27 9.71
CA TRP A 259 15.47 -14.34 9.53
C TRP A 259 15.31 -14.73 8.06
N ALA A 260 16.22 -14.28 7.18
CA ALA A 260 16.12 -14.50 5.74
C ALA A 260 16.16 -15.98 5.34
N ASP A 261 16.76 -16.83 6.18
CA ASP A 261 16.80 -18.28 6.02
C ASP A 261 15.40 -18.92 6.07
N LYS A 262 14.47 -18.30 6.79
CA LYS A 262 13.08 -18.76 6.94
C LYS A 262 12.20 -18.44 5.73
N ILE A 263 12.61 -17.52 4.86
CA ILE A 263 11.80 -17.08 3.72
C ILE A 263 11.64 -18.24 2.73
N GLN A 264 10.42 -18.55 2.35
CA GLN A 264 10.10 -19.51 1.27
C GLN A 264 9.30 -18.85 0.14
N THR A 265 8.63 -17.74 0.44
CA THR A 265 7.83 -16.97 -0.51
C THR A 265 8.72 -16.28 -1.56
N PRO A 266 8.42 -16.42 -2.86
CA PRO A 266 9.02 -15.60 -3.92
C PRO A 266 8.85 -14.11 -3.61
N ILE A 267 9.96 -13.37 -3.63
CA ILE A 267 9.95 -11.94 -3.26
C ILE A 267 10.59 -11.07 -4.35
N MET A 268 9.90 -10.01 -4.77
CA MET A 268 10.52 -8.94 -5.56
C MET A 268 10.53 -7.62 -4.79
N PHE A 269 11.47 -6.75 -5.11
CA PHE A 269 11.49 -5.40 -4.56
C PHE A 269 12.29 -4.45 -5.44
N MET A 270 11.94 -3.17 -5.39
CA MET A 270 12.73 -2.09 -5.96
C MET A 270 13.51 -1.38 -4.86
N HIS A 271 14.80 -1.12 -5.07
CA HIS A 271 15.55 -0.18 -4.24
C HIS A 271 16.49 0.66 -5.10
N ASN A 272 16.22 1.97 -5.17
CA ASN A 272 16.98 2.88 -6.01
C ASN A 272 18.24 3.41 -5.32
N ASP A 273 19.25 3.74 -6.12
CA ASP A 273 20.60 4.12 -5.66
C ASP A 273 20.67 5.59 -5.19
N ALA A 274 19.72 6.44 -5.59
CA ALA A 274 19.55 7.81 -5.08
C ALA A 274 18.44 7.92 -4.03
N ASP A 275 18.07 6.81 -3.38
CA ASP A 275 17.09 6.81 -2.29
C ASP A 275 17.60 7.61 -1.08
N GLY A 276 17.06 8.82 -0.93
CA GLY A 276 17.41 9.70 0.19
C GLY A 276 16.69 9.39 1.51
N ALA A 277 15.72 8.47 1.51
CA ALA A 277 14.89 8.13 2.67
C ALA A 277 15.30 6.80 3.31
N VAL A 278 15.63 5.78 2.52
CA VAL A 278 16.14 4.48 3.01
C VAL A 278 17.46 4.17 2.30
N PRO A 279 18.57 3.94 3.04
CA PRO A 279 19.86 3.69 2.41
C PRO A 279 19.79 2.51 1.44
N TRP A 280 20.30 2.71 0.23
CA TRP A 280 20.33 1.69 -0.82
C TRP A 280 20.98 0.37 -0.38
N TYR A 281 21.96 0.45 0.53
CA TYR A 281 22.60 -0.71 1.12
C TYR A 281 21.62 -1.66 1.84
N GLN A 282 20.47 -1.19 2.34
CA GLN A 282 19.46 -2.08 2.92
C GLN A 282 18.91 -3.09 1.89
N GLY A 283 18.66 -2.63 0.67
CA GLY A 283 18.28 -3.49 -0.46
C GLY A 283 19.41 -4.44 -0.85
N ILE A 284 20.66 -3.94 -0.91
CA ILE A 284 21.85 -4.74 -1.22
C ILE A 284 22.06 -5.86 -0.19
N GLU A 285 22.10 -5.52 1.10
CA GLU A 285 22.27 -6.48 2.20
C GLU A 285 21.20 -7.59 2.12
N PHE A 286 19.94 -7.21 1.85
CA PHE A 286 18.84 -8.16 1.78
C PHE A 286 18.91 -9.07 0.54
N ILE A 287 19.10 -8.52 -0.67
CA ILE A 287 19.20 -9.37 -1.88
C ILE A 287 20.42 -10.29 -1.83
N MET A 288 21.53 -9.84 -1.23
CA MET A 288 22.73 -10.67 -1.08
C MET A 288 22.50 -11.82 -0.09
N ALA A 289 21.78 -11.58 1.02
CA ALA A 289 21.38 -12.64 1.93
C ALA A 289 20.47 -13.66 1.24
N LEU A 290 19.42 -13.20 0.55
CA LEU A 290 18.47 -14.05 -0.18
C LEU A 290 19.17 -14.90 -1.25
N ARG A 291 20.07 -14.30 -2.03
CA ARG A 291 20.88 -15.02 -3.03
C ARG A 291 21.79 -16.06 -2.39
N ARG A 292 22.46 -15.72 -1.27
CA ARG A 292 23.32 -16.66 -0.55
C ARG A 292 22.55 -17.87 -0.03
N LEU A 293 21.28 -17.66 0.29
CA LEU A 293 20.35 -18.68 0.79
C LEU A 293 19.52 -19.34 -0.33
N GLU A 294 19.86 -19.08 -1.59
CA GLU A 294 19.21 -19.64 -2.78
C GLU A 294 17.68 -19.43 -2.80
N LYS A 295 17.23 -18.30 -2.27
CA LYS A 295 15.81 -17.91 -2.30
C LYS A 295 15.43 -17.33 -3.66
N GLU A 296 14.19 -17.56 -4.09
CA GLU A 296 13.63 -16.90 -5.27
C GLU A 296 13.39 -15.42 -4.96
N ALA A 297 14.33 -14.59 -5.38
CA ALA A 297 14.34 -13.17 -5.06
C ALA A 297 14.81 -12.29 -6.22
N TYR A 298 14.11 -11.18 -6.43
CA TYR A 298 14.38 -10.22 -7.50
C TYR A 298 14.52 -8.81 -6.96
N MET A 299 15.67 -8.17 -7.18
CA MET A 299 15.87 -6.76 -6.85
C MET A 299 16.02 -5.93 -8.12
N PHE A 300 15.19 -4.90 -8.22
CA PHE A 300 15.29 -3.86 -9.26
C PHE A 300 15.90 -2.60 -8.69
N ASN A 301 16.70 -1.94 -9.52
CA ASN A 301 17.31 -0.67 -9.20
C ASN A 301 17.15 0.23 -10.41
N TYR A 302 16.53 1.39 -10.27
CA TYR A 302 16.44 2.39 -11.32
C TYR A 302 17.44 3.51 -11.03
N ASN A 303 18.54 3.56 -11.78
CA ASN A 303 19.64 4.46 -11.48
C ASN A 303 19.20 5.94 -11.47
N GLY A 304 19.59 6.64 -10.42
CA GLY A 304 19.29 8.04 -10.17
C GLY A 304 17.84 8.31 -9.75
N GLU A 305 16.99 7.29 -9.61
CA GLU A 305 15.66 7.48 -9.03
C GLU A 305 15.76 7.61 -7.50
N PRO A 306 14.92 8.46 -6.88
CA PRO A 306 14.90 8.60 -5.43
C PRO A 306 14.08 7.46 -4.78
N HIS A 307 13.62 7.69 -3.55
CA HIS A 307 12.83 6.73 -2.77
C HIS A 307 11.61 6.14 -3.49
N GLY A 308 11.06 6.86 -4.47
CA GLY A 308 10.06 6.34 -5.40
C GLY A 308 10.34 6.84 -6.81
N LEU A 309 9.69 6.24 -7.79
CA LEU A 309 9.97 6.52 -9.21
C LEU A 309 9.38 7.86 -9.66
N ARG A 310 10.21 8.69 -10.29
CA ARG A 310 9.85 9.99 -10.87
C ARG A 310 9.72 9.92 -12.38
N LYS A 311 10.63 9.23 -13.07
CA LYS A 311 10.58 9.14 -14.52
C LYS A 311 9.44 8.22 -14.94
N ARG A 312 8.61 8.71 -15.86
CA ARG A 312 7.44 7.99 -16.34
C ARG A 312 7.77 6.63 -16.96
N VAL A 313 8.91 6.54 -17.66
CA VAL A 313 9.38 5.29 -18.27
C VAL A 313 9.67 4.23 -17.21
N ASN A 314 10.36 4.61 -16.12
CA ASN A 314 10.66 3.71 -15.01
C ASN A 314 9.40 3.28 -14.28
N GLN A 315 8.46 4.21 -14.04
CA GLN A 315 7.16 3.88 -13.43
C GLN A 315 6.43 2.80 -14.23
N LYS A 316 6.38 2.96 -15.56
CA LYS A 316 5.72 2.00 -16.47
C LYS A 316 6.42 0.64 -16.44
N ASP A 317 7.74 0.62 -16.60
CA ASP A 317 8.53 -0.62 -16.56
C ASP A 317 8.30 -1.38 -15.25
N TRP A 318 8.43 -0.70 -14.10
CA TRP A 318 8.18 -1.31 -12.79
C TRP A 318 6.76 -1.85 -12.66
N THR A 319 5.76 -1.09 -13.08
CA THR A 319 4.36 -1.50 -13.00
C THR A 319 4.10 -2.77 -13.82
N ILE A 320 4.70 -2.86 -15.01
CA ILE A 320 4.58 -4.06 -15.88
C ILE A 320 5.26 -5.26 -15.22
N ARG A 321 6.48 -5.10 -14.69
CA ARG A 321 7.23 -6.20 -14.07
C ARG A 321 6.55 -6.71 -12.80
N MET A 322 6.07 -5.80 -11.96
CA MET A 322 5.30 -6.14 -10.77
C MET A 322 4.00 -6.87 -11.14
N GLN A 323 3.28 -6.43 -12.17
CA GLN A 323 2.11 -7.16 -12.65
C GLN A 323 2.47 -8.56 -13.14
N GLN A 324 3.50 -8.70 -13.97
CA GLN A 324 3.94 -9.99 -14.51
C GLN A 324 4.35 -10.97 -13.40
N PHE A 325 5.06 -10.47 -12.38
CA PHE A 325 5.46 -11.26 -11.22
C PHE A 325 4.25 -11.82 -10.48
N PHE A 326 3.26 -10.97 -10.15
CA PHE A 326 2.05 -11.43 -9.48
C PHE A 326 1.19 -12.32 -10.39
N ASP A 327 1.00 -11.98 -11.66
CA ASP A 327 0.22 -12.79 -12.60
C ASP A 327 0.85 -14.19 -12.78
N HIS A 328 2.18 -14.31 -12.78
CA HIS A 328 2.86 -15.59 -12.83
C HIS A 328 2.53 -16.46 -11.60
N HIS A 329 2.74 -15.92 -10.39
CA HIS A 329 2.60 -16.69 -9.15
C HIS A 329 1.15 -16.90 -8.71
N LEU A 330 0.23 -15.98 -9.02
CA LEU A 330 -1.14 -16.01 -8.50
C LEU A 330 -2.16 -16.46 -9.54
N LYS A 331 -1.83 -16.38 -10.84
CA LYS A 331 -2.76 -16.72 -11.94
C LYS A 331 -2.18 -17.77 -12.89
N GLY A 332 -0.98 -18.26 -12.64
CA GLY A 332 -0.31 -19.24 -13.50
C GLY A 332 0.04 -18.69 -14.89
N ALA A 333 0.18 -17.36 -15.03
CA ALA A 333 0.65 -16.78 -16.29
C ALA A 333 2.08 -17.28 -16.61
N PRO A 334 2.50 -17.32 -17.88
CA PRO A 334 3.86 -17.72 -18.23
C PRO A 334 4.92 -16.88 -17.50
N MET A 335 5.99 -17.52 -17.04
CA MET A 335 7.12 -16.83 -16.41
C MET A 335 7.72 -15.84 -17.42
N PRO A 336 7.81 -14.53 -17.10
CA PRO A 336 8.40 -13.55 -18.00
C PRO A 336 9.91 -13.77 -18.15
N ASP A 337 10.46 -13.41 -19.33
CA ASP A 337 11.87 -13.67 -19.65
C ASP A 337 12.86 -13.07 -18.66
N TRP A 338 12.54 -11.91 -18.07
CA TRP A 338 13.39 -11.26 -17.08
C TRP A 338 13.46 -12.05 -15.76
N MET A 339 12.43 -12.81 -15.38
CA MET A 339 12.46 -13.68 -14.20
C MET A 339 13.33 -14.89 -14.44
N LYS A 340 13.24 -15.46 -15.64
CA LYS A 340 13.98 -16.68 -16.02
C LYS A 340 15.47 -16.41 -16.24
N ASN A 341 15.80 -15.35 -16.98
CA ASN A 341 17.16 -15.11 -17.48
C ASN A 341 17.88 -13.96 -16.76
N GLY A 342 17.16 -13.21 -15.92
CA GLY A 342 17.64 -11.93 -15.41
C GLY A 342 17.75 -10.87 -16.51
N ILE A 343 18.18 -9.66 -16.13
CA ILE A 343 18.52 -8.58 -17.07
C ILE A 343 20.01 -8.30 -16.89
N LYS A 344 20.80 -8.41 -17.96
CA LYS A 344 22.24 -8.16 -17.85
C LYS A 344 22.48 -6.67 -17.66
N ALA A 345 23.47 -6.33 -16.83
CA ALA A 345 23.75 -4.93 -16.46
C ALA A 345 24.00 -4.01 -17.68
N TRP A 346 24.53 -4.55 -18.78
CA TRP A 346 24.79 -3.80 -20.02
C TRP A 346 23.60 -3.71 -20.99
N GLU A 347 22.55 -4.50 -20.77
CA GLU A 347 21.30 -4.43 -21.55
C GLU A 347 20.38 -3.30 -21.02
N LYS A 348 20.57 -2.88 -19.77
CA LYS A 348 19.82 -1.82 -19.07
C LYS A 348 19.76 -0.45 -19.76
N LYS A 349 20.66 -0.15 -20.70
CA LYS A 349 20.64 1.12 -21.46
C LYS A 349 19.79 1.08 -22.72
N LYS A 350 19.31 -0.10 -23.13
CA LYS A 350 18.57 -0.34 -24.39
C LYS A 350 17.08 -0.55 -24.18
N GLU A 351 16.65 -0.87 -22.96
CA GLU A 351 15.27 -0.90 -22.47
C GLU A 351 14.97 0.37 -21.68
#